data_AF-A0A1G9IUK0-F1
#
_entry.id   AF-A0A1G9IUK0-F1
#
_cell.length_a   1.000
_cell.length_b   1.000
_cell.length_c   1.000
_cell.angle_alpha   90.00
_cell.angle_beta   90.00
_cell.angle_gamma   90.00
#
_symmetry.space_group_name_H-M   'P 1'
#
loop_
_entity.id
_entity.type
_entity.pdbx_description
1 polymer ?
#
loop_
_entity_poly.entity_id
_entity_poly.type
_entity_poly.pdbx_seq_one_letter_code
_entity_poly.pdbx_strand_id
1 'polypeptide(L)' 'MKTMAQEGNKVFVVLDEEQQMLLERINVDRDPEEALEFIEEVILPQVKDKGQPCFEGYEKFLKKK' A
#
# COMPACT_ATOMS: atom_id res chain seq x y z
N MET A 1 28.19 -8.34 9.23
CA MET A 1 27.09 -9.15 9.82
C MET A 1 26.27 -9.75 8.68
N LYS A 2 25.65 -10.89 8.95
CA LYS A 2 25.14 -11.88 7.99
C LYS A 2 24.05 -11.38 7.04
N THR A 3 24.14 -11.89 5.82
CA THR A 3 23.10 -12.23 4.83
C THR A 3 21.65 -12.04 5.30
N MET A 4 20.89 -11.21 4.58
CA MET A 4 19.43 -11.34 4.52
C MET A 4 19.09 -12.09 3.23
N ALA A 5 18.58 -13.31 3.42
CA ALA A 5 18.04 -14.15 2.37
C ALA A 5 16.88 -13.41 1.70
N GLN A 6 16.93 -13.34 0.37
CA GLN A 6 15.86 -12.79 -0.45
C GLN A 6 14.74 -13.84 -0.53
N GLU A 7 13.84 -13.84 0.45
CA GLU A 7 12.61 -14.64 0.47
C GLU A 7 11.40 -13.79 0.02
N GLY A 8 11.07 -13.88 -1.27
CA GLY A 8 9.80 -13.41 -1.84
C GLY A 8 9.73 -11.89 -2.11
N ASN A 9 8.94 -11.52 -3.11
CA ASN A 9 8.78 -10.15 -3.63
C ASN A 9 7.99 -9.24 -2.65
N LYS A 10 8.51 -9.06 -1.43
CA LYS A 10 7.89 -8.27 -0.37
C LYS A 10 8.32 -6.82 -0.48
N VAL A 11 7.38 -5.90 -0.29
CA VAL A 11 7.63 -4.47 -0.23
C VAL A 11 7.40 -3.98 1.19
N PHE A 12 8.39 -3.30 1.74
CA PHE A 12 8.25 -2.59 3.01
C PHE A 12 7.67 -1.20 2.76
N VAL A 13 6.62 -0.87 3.50
CA VAL A 13 5.99 0.46 3.58
C VAL A 13 6.35 1.02 4.95
N VAL A 14 6.85 2.25 4.99
CA VAL A 14 7.21 2.93 6.23
C VAL A 14 6.14 3.98 6.49
N LEU A 15 5.54 3.92 7.67
CA LEU A 15 4.51 4.87 8.11
C LEU A 15 5.09 5.74 9.21
N ASP A 16 4.82 7.04 9.15
CA ASP A 16 5.06 7.95 10.27
C ASP A 16 4.03 7.74 11.41
N GLU A 17 4.19 8.46 12.52
CA GLU A 17 3.33 8.30 13.70
C GLU A 17 1.86 8.66 13.40
N GLU A 18 1.62 9.69 12.60
CA GLU A 18 0.26 10.11 12.22
C GLU A 18 -0.42 9.06 11.34
N GLN A 19 0.30 8.53 10.35
CA GLN A 19 -0.17 7.47 9.47
C GLN A 19 -0.42 6.16 10.22
N GLN A 20 0.39 5.84 11.22
CA GLN A 20 0.16 4.68 12.09
C GLN A 20 -1.12 4.84 12.91
N MET A 21 -1.33 6.02 13.52
CA MET A 21 -2.56 6.31 14.26
C MET A 21 -3.80 6.27 13.36
N LEU A 22 -3.69 6.73 12.11
CA LEU A 22 -4.76 6.64 11.12
C LEU A 22 -5.08 5.17 10.81
N LEU A 23 -4.06 4.35 10.51
CA LEU A 23 -4.24 2.94 10.22
C LEU A 23 -4.92 2.17 11.37
N GLU A 24 -4.56 2.48 12.62
CA GLU A 24 -5.16 1.85 13.80
C GLU A 24 -6.65 2.19 14.00
N ARG A 25 -7.12 3.32 13.43
CA ARG A 25 -8.51 3.77 13.56
C ARG A 25 -9.43 3.20 12.47
N ILE A 26 -8.86 2.89 11.30
CA ILE A 26 -9.61 2.39 10.16
C ILE A 26 -10.29 1.07 10.52
N ASN A 27 -11.60 1.01 10.31
CA ASN A 27 -12.37 -0.21 10.47
C ASN A 27 -12.92 -0.66 9.12
N VAL A 28 -12.21 -1.57 8.47
CA VAL A 28 -12.50 -2.05 7.10
C VAL A 28 -13.92 -2.62 6.96
N ASP A 29 -14.43 -3.32 7.98
CA ASP A 29 -15.76 -3.93 7.93
C ASP A 29 -16.88 -2.88 7.99
N ARG A 30 -16.60 -1.73 8.61
CA ARG A 30 -17.56 -0.65 8.81
C ARG A 30 -17.48 0.41 7.73
N ASP A 31 -16.27 0.77 7.32
CA ASP A 31 -15.99 1.79 6.32
C ASP A 31 -14.85 1.34 5.38
N PRO A 32 -15.18 0.58 4.33
CA PRO A 32 -14.21 0.12 3.36
C PRO A 32 -13.70 1.25 2.45
N GLU A 33 -14.39 2.38 2.38
CA GLU A 33 -13.99 3.53 1.56
C GLU A 33 -12.82 4.26 2.21
N GLU A 34 -12.88 4.51 3.52
CA GLU A 34 -11.76 5.07 4.30
C GLU A 34 -10.49 4.18 4.21
N ALA A 35 -10.68 2.86 4.26
CA ALA A 35 -9.59 1.91 4.10
C ALA A 35 -8.96 1.97 2.70
N LEU A 36 -9.78 2.14 1.66
CA LEU A 36 -9.30 2.29 0.29
C LEU A 36 -8.54 3.60 0.11
N GLU A 37 -9.08 4.71 0.62
CA GLU A 37 -8.45 6.04 0.56
C GLU A 37 -7.06 6.02 1.21
N PHE A 38 -6.92 5.40 2.39
CA PHE A 38 -5.61 5.22 3.03
C PHE A 38 -4.62 4.44 2.16
N ILE A 39 -5.08 3.36 1.51
CA ILE A 39 -4.23 2.61 0.58
C ILE A 39 -3.83 3.51 -0.59
N GLU A 40 -4.76 4.25 -1.18
CA GLU A 40 -4.49 5.09 -2.35
C GLU A 40 -3.56 6.27 -2.08
N GLU A 41 -3.73 6.93 -0.94
CA GLU A 41 -3.00 8.15 -0.61
C GLU A 41 -1.68 7.87 0.11
N VAL A 42 -1.61 6.83 0.96
CA VAL A 42 -0.44 6.58 1.81
C VAL A 42 0.39 5.41 1.29
N ILE A 43 -0.25 4.30 0.92
CA ILE A 43 0.45 3.07 0.54
C ILE A 43 0.89 3.11 -0.93
N LEU A 44 0.00 3.45 -1.85
CA LEU A 44 0.25 3.41 -3.29
C LEU A 44 1.48 4.24 -3.72
N PRO A 45 1.70 5.48 -3.24
CA PRO A 45 2.87 6.25 -3.64
C PRO A 45 4.19 5.55 -3.28
N GLN A 46 4.25 4.84 -2.15
CA GLN A 46 5.47 4.17 -1.69
C GLN A 46 5.79 2.86 -2.44
N VAL A 47 4.78 2.29 -3.11
CA VAL A 47 4.89 1.01 -3.82
C VAL A 47 4.92 1.17 -5.34
N LYS A 48 4.30 2.23 -5.88
CA LYS A 48 4.31 2.55 -7.33
C LYS A 48 5.72 2.73 -7.87
N ASP A 49 6.60 3.39 -7.11
CA ASP A 49 7.99 3.63 -7.51
C ASP A 49 8.85 2.36 -7.55
N LYS A 50 8.35 1.24 -7.01
CA LYS A 50 9.08 -0.03 -6.93
C LYS A 50 8.79 -0.96 -8.12
N GLY A 51 8.04 -0.50 -9.12
CA GLY A 51 7.87 -1.18 -10.42
C GLY A 51 7.22 -2.56 -10.30
N GLN A 52 6.39 -2.80 -9.28
CA GLN A 52 5.74 -4.09 -9.12
C GLN A 52 4.59 -4.28 -10.14
N PRO A 53 4.55 -5.41 -10.86
CA PRO A 53 3.61 -5.63 -11.97
C PRO A 53 2.13 -5.71 -11.53
N CYS A 54 1.86 -5.88 -10.23
CA CYS A 54 0.50 -5.87 -9.69
C CYS A 54 -0.22 -4.52 -9.85
N PHE A 55 0.50 -3.41 -9.98
CA PHE A 55 -0.10 -2.08 -10.15
C PHE A 55 -0.36 -1.71 -11.62
N GLU A 56 0.26 -2.39 -12.59
CA GLU A 56 -0.08 -2.20 -14.01
C GLU A 56 -1.52 -2.64 -14.33
N GLY A 57 -2.03 -3.65 -13.62
CA GLY A 57 -3.44 -4.05 -13.69
C GLY A 57 -4.38 -3.01 -13.09
N TYR A 58 -3.96 -2.38 -11.98
CA TYR A 58 -4.72 -1.33 -11.30
C TYR A 58 -4.87 -0.05 -12.15
N GLU A 59 -3.79 0.42 -12.78
CA GLU A 59 -3.88 1.58 -13.68
C GLU A 59 -4.80 1.33 -14.88
N LYS A 60 -4.78 0.12 -15.44
CA LYS A 60 -5.67 -0.26 -16.54
C LYS A 60 -7.13 -0.32 -16.11
N PHE A 61 -7.42 -0.60 -14.84
CA PHE A 61 -8.76 -0.57 -14.28
C PHE A 61 -9.25 0.86 -14.06
N LEU A 62 -8.41 1.74 -13.48
CA LEU A 62 -8.76 3.15 -13.25
C LEU A 62 -8.96 3.94 -14.54
N LYS A 63 -8.12 3.72 -15.57
CA LYS A 63 -8.23 4.41 -16.88
C LYS A 63 -9.44 3.95 -17.72
N LYS A 64 -10.23 2.99 -17.24
CA LYS A 64 -11.37 2.40 -17.95
C LYS A 64 -12.74 2.85 -17.40
N LYS A 65 -12.75 3.69 -16.36
CA LYS A 65 -13.91 4.50 -15.93
C LYS A 65 -13.81 5.89 -16.53
#